data_AF-A0A0N0D6U2-F1
#
_entry.id   AF-A0A0N0D6U2-F1
#
_cell.length_a   1.000
_cell.length_b   1.000
_cell.length_c   1.000
_cell.angle_alpha   90.00
_cell.angle_beta   90.00
_cell.angle_gamma   90.00
#
_symmetry.space_group_name_H-M   'P 1'
#
loop_
_entity.id
_entity.type
_entity.pdbx_description
1 polymer ?
#
loop_
_entity_poly.entity_id
_entity_poly.type
_entity_poly.pdbx_seq_one_letter_code
_entity_poly.pdbx_strand_id
1 'polypeptide(L)'
;NTFMDKELLIVDQQPLPGGVLPANTSVSIQFNQIIDPDQIKSLGLTLFDIRRSGVIIDGYVSGKVNNMGTCLSFRPNEPFEPNKEYDVFLSGAISSIKGKTLADDYQFKFIAEQWLQPIIHQILPVSGSINGGTEIVVKGEHFCEQTQIEVGGIIVPQENIIGQNANEIAFKLPAFAYSVDKNQWVGLSVQNGLLNTFLPAHFKYVMDPSIEAIGQYDPVSGKLNASDQLFFYQASEYAAIRGSGLDQLTAIYVNNQPAQNVDIVDPETIYFKIPDQTIGQLRISVSNVSDKSDQVESTSLTIMLKSGIRANGIHSFARHDDYLMLLDSSSKKATIYTTRDSENPVKLSSILFQTDIRHMAMSDTYALFVAESNQEIMIYDLSNIYAPVLTNRIVSPIVDDIHKIVLSN
;
A
#
# COMPACT_ATOMS: atom_id res chain seq x y z
N ASN A 1 -11.10 -45.95 22.86
CA ASN A 1 -12.51 -46.21 22.54
C ASN A 1 -12.72 -46.09 21.05
N THR A 2 -12.52 -47.19 20.33
CA THR A 2 -12.81 -47.27 18.90
C THR A 2 -14.31 -47.45 18.78
N PHE A 3 -15.02 -46.41 18.34
CA PHE A 3 -16.39 -46.55 17.85
C PHE A 3 -16.32 -47.52 16.66
N MET A 4 -16.59 -48.80 16.89
CA MET A 4 -16.96 -49.69 15.80
C MET A 4 -18.29 -49.16 15.28
N ASP A 5 -18.28 -48.47 14.14
CA ASP A 5 -19.49 -48.13 13.41
C ASP A 5 -20.24 -49.42 13.08
N LYS A 6 -21.29 -49.69 13.84
CA LYS A 6 -22.13 -50.89 13.70
C LYS A 6 -23.13 -50.75 12.55
N GLU A 7 -23.31 -49.54 12.05
CA GLU A 7 -24.33 -49.16 11.06
C GLU A 7 -23.67 -48.64 9.78
N LEU A 8 -24.33 -48.91 8.65
CA LEU A 8 -23.99 -48.30 7.37
C LEU A 8 -24.62 -46.92 7.34
N LEU A 9 -23.80 -45.89 7.12
CA LEU A 9 -24.22 -44.49 7.13
C LEU A 9 -23.78 -43.80 5.84
N ILE A 10 -24.62 -42.87 5.37
CA ILE A 10 -24.23 -41.86 4.39
C ILE A 10 -23.50 -40.75 5.16
N VAL A 11 -22.29 -40.45 4.74
CA VAL A 11 -21.41 -39.47 5.42
C VAL A 11 -21.11 -38.24 4.59
N ASP A 12 -21.33 -38.32 3.27
CA ASP A 12 -21.22 -37.18 2.36
C ASP A 12 -22.00 -37.46 1.07
N GLN A 13 -22.30 -36.40 0.31
CA GLN A 13 -22.93 -36.51 -1.00
C GLN A 13 -22.68 -35.28 -1.86
N GLN A 14 -22.81 -35.48 -3.18
CA GLN A 14 -22.85 -34.40 -4.14
C GLN A 14 -23.92 -34.69 -5.20
N PRO A 15 -24.86 -33.76 -5.45
CA PRO A 15 -25.03 -32.47 -4.77
C PRO A 15 -25.65 -32.63 -3.37
N LEU A 16 -25.65 -31.55 -2.58
CA LEU A 16 -26.41 -31.49 -1.33
C LEU A 16 -27.92 -31.61 -1.59
N PRO A 17 -28.75 -31.99 -0.59
CA PRO A 17 -30.20 -32.00 -0.73
C PRO A 17 -30.74 -30.61 -1.11
N GLY A 18 -31.51 -30.54 -2.20
CA GLY A 18 -32.00 -29.29 -2.78
C GLY A 18 -30.93 -28.48 -3.52
N GLY A 19 -29.72 -29.03 -3.69
CA GLY A 19 -28.58 -28.36 -4.31
C GLY A 19 -28.63 -28.34 -5.83
N VAL A 20 -27.57 -27.79 -6.41
CA VAL A 20 -27.41 -27.63 -7.87
C VAL A 20 -26.27 -28.53 -8.34
N LEU A 21 -26.44 -29.15 -9.51
CA LEU A 21 -25.46 -30.03 -10.12
C LEU A 21 -25.26 -29.70 -11.62
N PRO A 22 -24.02 -29.55 -12.11
CA PRO A 22 -23.82 -29.41 -13.55
C PRO A 22 -24.32 -30.62 -14.34
N ALA A 23 -24.98 -30.36 -15.47
CA ALA A 23 -25.72 -31.33 -16.27
C ALA A 23 -24.93 -32.58 -16.67
N ASN A 24 -23.62 -32.43 -16.89
CA ASN A 24 -22.73 -33.49 -17.34
C ASN A 24 -21.82 -34.05 -16.22
N THR A 25 -22.31 -34.03 -14.98
CA THR A 25 -21.59 -34.56 -13.81
C THR A 25 -22.37 -35.67 -13.13
N SER A 26 -21.68 -36.46 -12.29
CA SER A 26 -22.28 -37.57 -11.56
C SER A 26 -22.89 -37.11 -10.24
N VAL A 27 -24.00 -37.72 -9.84
CA VAL A 27 -24.45 -37.71 -8.45
C VAL A 27 -23.65 -38.74 -7.67
N SER A 28 -23.16 -38.37 -6.49
CA SER A 28 -22.36 -39.25 -5.64
C SER A 28 -22.87 -39.28 -4.20
N ILE A 29 -22.76 -40.45 -3.57
CA ILE A 29 -23.12 -40.72 -2.18
C ILE A 29 -21.96 -41.49 -1.54
N GLN A 30 -21.39 -40.94 -0.48
CA GLN A 30 -20.29 -41.54 0.27
C GLN A 30 -20.81 -42.31 1.48
N PHE A 31 -20.34 -43.53 1.64
CA PHE A 31 -20.62 -44.38 2.80
C PHE A 31 -19.42 -44.45 3.75
N ASN A 32 -19.68 -44.70 5.03
CA ASN A 32 -18.66 -45.00 6.05
C ASN A 32 -18.13 -46.45 6.01
N GLN A 33 -18.63 -47.27 5.08
CA GLN A 33 -18.22 -48.66 4.92
C GLN A 33 -18.09 -49.05 3.45
N ILE A 34 -17.39 -50.16 3.19
CA ILE A 34 -17.26 -50.74 1.86
C ILE A 34 -18.56 -51.46 1.49
N ILE A 35 -19.23 -50.99 0.44
CA ILE A 35 -20.41 -51.62 -0.18
C ILE A 35 -19.99 -52.87 -0.96
N ASP A 36 -20.83 -53.91 -0.94
CA ASP A 36 -20.61 -55.14 -1.72
C ASP A 36 -20.48 -54.82 -3.23
N PRO A 37 -19.29 -55.05 -3.85
CA PRO A 37 -19.08 -54.74 -5.26
C PRO A 37 -19.96 -55.55 -6.21
N ASP A 38 -20.35 -56.78 -5.84
CA ASP A 38 -21.19 -57.62 -6.70
C ASP A 38 -22.65 -57.16 -6.66
N GLN A 39 -23.09 -56.61 -5.52
CA GLN A 39 -24.37 -55.90 -5.43
C GLN A 39 -24.39 -54.66 -6.33
N ILE A 40 -23.32 -53.86 -6.36
CA ILE A 40 -23.25 -52.68 -7.24
C ILE A 40 -23.34 -53.09 -8.73
N LYS A 41 -22.60 -54.13 -9.13
CA LYS A 41 -22.59 -54.61 -10.53
C LYS A 41 -23.94 -55.17 -10.98
N SER A 42 -24.63 -55.91 -10.10
CA SER A 42 -25.85 -56.64 -10.46
C SER A 42 -27.13 -55.84 -10.23
N LEU A 43 -27.14 -54.95 -9.23
CA LEU A 43 -28.34 -54.26 -8.75
C LEU A 43 -28.19 -52.73 -8.70
N GLY A 44 -27.09 -52.17 -9.20
CA GLY A 44 -26.77 -50.74 -9.05
C GLY A 44 -27.92 -49.79 -9.40
N LEU A 45 -28.52 -49.92 -10.58
CA LEU A 45 -29.64 -49.07 -11.04
C LEU A 45 -30.98 -49.37 -10.34
N THR A 46 -31.10 -50.51 -9.66
CA THR A 46 -32.28 -50.82 -8.82
C THR A 46 -32.14 -50.24 -7.42
N LEU A 47 -30.90 -50.10 -6.95
CA LEU A 47 -30.58 -49.58 -5.62
C LEU A 47 -30.36 -48.07 -5.62
N PHE A 48 -29.86 -47.50 -6.71
CA PHE A 48 -29.57 -46.08 -6.85
C PHE A 48 -30.04 -45.61 -8.22
N ASP A 49 -31.19 -44.93 -8.23
CA ASP A 49 -31.77 -44.36 -9.44
C ASP A 49 -31.99 -42.85 -9.29
N ILE A 50 -32.11 -42.19 -10.44
CA ILE A 50 -32.45 -40.79 -10.54
C ILE A 50 -33.69 -40.69 -11.42
N ARG A 51 -34.66 -39.90 -11.00
CA ARG A 51 -35.93 -39.73 -11.71
C ARG A 51 -36.18 -38.27 -12.02
N ARG A 52 -36.90 -38.01 -13.10
CA ARG A 52 -37.48 -36.71 -13.41
C ARG A 52 -38.97 -36.89 -13.68
N SER A 53 -39.80 -36.21 -12.90
CA SER A 53 -41.26 -36.33 -13.01
C SER A 53 -41.73 -37.80 -12.98
N GLY A 54 -41.07 -38.63 -12.16
CA GLY A 54 -41.36 -40.06 -12.01
C GLY A 54 -40.72 -40.99 -13.06
N VAL A 55 -40.09 -40.45 -14.11
CA VAL A 55 -39.41 -41.25 -15.15
C VAL A 55 -37.94 -41.46 -14.77
N ILE A 56 -37.48 -42.71 -14.76
CA ILE A 56 -36.07 -43.06 -14.48
C ILE A 56 -35.18 -42.54 -15.61
N ILE A 57 -34.06 -41.94 -15.22
CA ILE A 57 -33.01 -41.46 -16.12
C ILE A 57 -32.04 -42.60 -16.39
N ASP A 58 -31.76 -42.85 -17.66
CA ASP A 58 -30.77 -43.84 -18.06
C ASP A 58 -29.35 -43.40 -17.67
N GLY A 59 -28.60 -44.32 -17.09
CA GLY A 59 -27.24 -44.07 -16.64
C GLY A 59 -26.56 -45.34 -16.18
N TYR A 60 -25.43 -45.17 -15.50
CA TYR A 60 -24.70 -46.27 -14.89
C TYR A 60 -24.29 -45.92 -13.46
N VAL A 61 -24.30 -46.94 -12.60
CA VAL A 61 -23.87 -46.85 -11.22
C VAL A 61 -22.50 -47.51 -11.09
N SER A 62 -21.59 -46.84 -10.41
CA SER A 62 -20.25 -47.35 -10.11
C SER A 62 -19.89 -47.05 -8.66
N GLY A 63 -19.01 -47.88 -8.08
CA GLY A 63 -18.50 -47.69 -6.72
C GLY A 63 -16.99 -47.55 -6.73
N LYS A 64 -16.46 -46.55 -6.01
CA LYS A 64 -15.03 -46.36 -5.78
C LYS A 64 -14.72 -46.42 -4.29
N VAL A 65 -13.84 -47.33 -3.89
CA VAL A 65 -13.39 -47.44 -2.50
C VAL A 65 -12.34 -46.37 -2.19
N ASN A 66 -12.45 -45.75 -1.02
CA ASN A 66 -11.50 -44.80 -0.46
C ASN A 66 -11.32 -45.04 1.05
N ASN A 67 -10.62 -44.14 1.75
CA ASN A 67 -10.32 -44.27 3.18
C ASN A 67 -11.56 -44.22 4.08
N MET A 68 -12.68 -43.69 3.61
CA MET A 68 -13.93 -43.59 4.38
C MET A 68 -14.85 -44.79 4.14
N GLY A 69 -14.78 -45.43 2.96
CA GLY A 69 -15.68 -46.51 2.56
C GLY A 69 -15.85 -46.53 1.05
N THR A 70 -17.06 -46.80 0.56
CA THR A 70 -17.38 -46.68 -0.87
C THR A 70 -18.02 -45.34 -1.18
N CYS A 71 -17.51 -44.64 -2.20
CA CYS A 71 -18.23 -43.58 -2.91
C CYS A 71 -19.01 -44.22 -4.06
N LEU A 72 -20.33 -44.22 -3.96
CA LEU A 72 -21.22 -44.69 -5.02
C LEU A 72 -21.56 -43.50 -5.93
N SER A 73 -21.47 -43.69 -7.24
CA SER A 73 -21.72 -42.62 -8.21
C SER A 73 -22.68 -43.10 -9.30
N PHE A 74 -23.72 -42.32 -9.55
CA PHE A 74 -24.59 -42.44 -10.71
C PHE A 74 -24.13 -41.43 -11.75
N ARG A 75 -23.86 -41.89 -12.98
CA ARG A 75 -23.54 -41.03 -14.11
C ARG A 75 -24.59 -41.22 -15.20
N PRO A 76 -25.26 -40.15 -15.65
CA PRO A 76 -26.27 -40.28 -16.69
C PRO A 76 -25.60 -40.57 -18.05
N ASN A 77 -26.33 -41.27 -18.93
CA ASN A 77 -25.85 -41.56 -20.29
C ASN A 77 -25.89 -40.32 -21.18
N GLU A 78 -26.93 -39.49 -21.00
CA GLU A 78 -27.09 -38.18 -21.62
C GLU A 78 -27.04 -37.10 -20.53
N PRO A 79 -26.53 -35.89 -20.79
CA PRO A 79 -26.54 -34.81 -19.81
C PRO A 79 -27.93 -34.56 -19.26
N PHE A 80 -28.03 -34.27 -17.95
CA PHE A 80 -29.29 -33.82 -17.36
C PHE A 80 -29.78 -32.56 -18.08
N GLU A 81 -31.10 -32.43 -18.26
CA GLU A 81 -31.67 -31.24 -18.85
C GLU A 81 -31.55 -30.06 -17.86
N PRO A 82 -30.91 -28.94 -18.24
CA PRO A 82 -30.74 -27.80 -17.35
C PRO A 82 -32.07 -27.22 -16.84
N ASN A 83 -32.03 -26.61 -15.65
CA ASN A 83 -33.17 -25.98 -14.97
C ASN A 83 -34.33 -26.95 -14.68
N LYS A 84 -34.05 -28.26 -14.59
CA LYS A 84 -35.00 -29.28 -14.19
C LYS A 84 -34.65 -29.85 -12.83
N GLU A 85 -35.67 -30.17 -12.06
CA GLU A 85 -35.55 -30.87 -10.79
C GLU A 85 -35.52 -32.39 -11.01
N TYR A 86 -34.64 -33.06 -10.29
CA TYR A 86 -34.44 -34.50 -10.30
C TYR A 86 -34.56 -35.06 -8.88
N ASP A 87 -35.23 -36.20 -8.76
CA ASP A 87 -35.35 -36.97 -7.54
C ASP A 87 -34.28 -38.06 -7.52
N VAL A 88 -33.44 -38.07 -6.50
CA VAL A 88 -32.48 -39.13 -6.23
C VAL A 88 -33.10 -40.12 -5.26
N PHE A 89 -33.06 -41.41 -5.59
CA PHE A 89 -33.50 -42.49 -4.72
C PHE A 89 -32.37 -43.48 -4.49
N LEU A 90 -32.11 -43.78 -3.23
CA LEU A 90 -31.18 -44.81 -2.78
C LEU A 90 -31.91 -45.77 -1.84
N SER A 91 -32.03 -47.04 -2.25
CA SER A 91 -32.70 -48.06 -1.46
C SER A 91 -31.91 -48.40 -0.20
N GLY A 92 -32.63 -48.54 0.91
CA GLY A 92 -32.09 -48.99 2.17
C GLY A 92 -31.56 -50.43 2.13
N ALA A 93 -31.93 -51.21 1.11
CA ALA A 93 -31.43 -52.56 0.86
C ALA A 93 -29.96 -52.61 0.41
N ILE A 94 -29.32 -51.46 0.12
CA ILE A 94 -27.88 -51.42 -0.14
C ILE A 94 -27.09 -51.94 1.07
N SER A 95 -26.13 -52.84 0.85
CA SER A 95 -25.45 -53.53 1.93
C SER A 95 -23.92 -53.44 1.84
N SER A 96 -23.28 -53.33 2.99
CA SER A 96 -21.82 -53.44 3.10
C SER A 96 -21.36 -54.88 2.95
N ILE A 97 -20.07 -55.09 2.69
CA ILE A 97 -19.43 -56.43 2.70
C ILE A 97 -19.57 -57.18 4.05
N LYS A 98 -20.00 -56.48 5.11
CA LYS A 98 -20.30 -57.04 6.43
C LYS A 98 -21.79 -57.33 6.64
N GLY A 99 -22.61 -57.20 5.60
CA GLY A 99 -24.06 -57.42 5.62
C GLY A 99 -24.85 -56.36 6.37
N LYS A 100 -24.31 -55.14 6.54
CA LYS A 100 -25.03 -54.02 7.16
C LYS A 100 -25.73 -53.19 6.10
N THR A 101 -27.00 -52.91 6.31
CA THR A 101 -27.84 -52.08 5.44
C THR A 101 -28.03 -50.67 6.02
N LEU A 102 -28.56 -49.75 5.22
CA LEU A 102 -29.05 -48.48 5.75
C LEU A 102 -30.29 -48.73 6.64
N ALA A 103 -30.57 -47.78 7.52
CA ALA A 103 -31.75 -47.84 8.39
C ALA A 103 -33.06 -47.70 7.60
N ASP A 104 -33.09 -46.78 6.63
CA ASP A 104 -34.24 -46.46 5.80
C ASP A 104 -33.80 -46.19 4.35
N ASP A 105 -34.77 -46.16 3.42
CA ASP A 105 -34.55 -45.60 2.08
C ASP A 105 -34.15 -44.12 2.19
N TYR A 106 -33.23 -43.70 1.33
CA TYR A 106 -32.74 -42.32 1.28
C TYR A 106 -33.16 -41.64 -0.02
N GLN A 107 -33.69 -40.42 0.10
CA GLN A 107 -34.13 -39.65 -1.05
C GLN A 107 -33.82 -38.16 -0.87
N PHE A 108 -33.46 -37.50 -1.96
CA PHE A 108 -33.30 -36.05 -1.99
C PHE A 108 -33.50 -35.53 -3.41
N LYS A 109 -33.54 -34.20 -3.56
CA LYS A 109 -33.74 -33.55 -4.85
C LYS A 109 -32.53 -32.70 -5.23
N PHE A 110 -32.34 -32.47 -6.52
CA PHE A 110 -31.40 -31.46 -7.01
C PHE A 110 -31.92 -30.80 -8.29
N ILE A 111 -31.35 -29.63 -8.62
CA ILE A 111 -31.60 -28.94 -9.89
C ILE A 111 -30.36 -29.09 -10.78
N ALA A 112 -30.56 -29.51 -12.03
CA ALA A 112 -29.48 -29.55 -13.00
C ALA A 112 -29.18 -28.15 -13.56
N GLU A 113 -27.90 -27.84 -13.78
CA GLU A 113 -27.43 -26.56 -14.34
C GLU A 113 -26.59 -26.80 -15.59
N GLN A 114 -26.69 -25.93 -16.60
CA GLN A 114 -25.94 -26.07 -17.85
C GLN A 114 -24.46 -25.76 -17.67
N TRP A 115 -24.14 -24.89 -16.72
CA TRP A 115 -22.79 -24.38 -16.46
C TRP A 115 -22.06 -25.19 -15.39
N LEU A 116 -20.74 -25.02 -15.36
CA LEU A 116 -19.88 -25.53 -14.31
C LEU A 116 -19.76 -24.49 -13.18
N GLN A 117 -19.42 -24.98 -11.98
CA GLN A 117 -19.18 -24.10 -10.84
C GLN A 117 -17.94 -23.24 -11.13
N PRO A 118 -18.06 -21.90 -11.07
CA PRO A 118 -16.91 -21.02 -11.27
C PRO A 118 -15.92 -21.23 -10.14
N ILE A 119 -14.62 -21.20 -10.44
CA ILE A 119 -13.56 -21.30 -9.42
C ILE A 119 -12.75 -20.02 -9.47
N ILE A 120 -12.43 -19.46 -8.32
CA ILE A 120 -11.59 -18.28 -8.20
C ILE A 120 -10.26 -18.71 -7.59
N HIS A 121 -9.17 -18.47 -8.31
CA HIS A 121 -7.81 -18.72 -7.85
C HIS A 121 -7.13 -17.44 -7.36
N GLN A 122 -7.39 -16.31 -8.02
CA GLN A 122 -6.70 -15.05 -7.71
C GLN A 122 -7.54 -13.83 -8.10
N ILE A 123 -7.39 -12.74 -7.34
CA ILE A 123 -7.93 -11.40 -7.63
C ILE A 123 -6.77 -10.41 -7.58
N LEU A 124 -6.62 -9.57 -8.62
CA LEU A 124 -5.56 -8.56 -8.69
C LEU A 124 -6.06 -7.26 -9.33
N PRO A 125 -5.80 -6.08 -8.72
CA PRO A 125 -5.43 -5.91 -7.30
C PRO A 125 -6.55 -6.40 -6.36
N VAL A 126 -6.24 -6.59 -5.08
CA VAL A 126 -7.23 -6.94 -4.02
C VAL A 126 -7.89 -5.71 -3.38
N SER A 127 -7.67 -4.54 -3.96
CA SER A 127 -8.28 -3.29 -3.52
C SER A 127 -8.53 -2.36 -4.70
N GLY A 128 -9.44 -1.39 -4.52
CA GLY A 128 -9.72 -0.35 -5.51
C GLY A 128 -10.48 0.82 -4.91
N SER A 129 -10.57 1.93 -5.65
CA SER A 129 -11.20 3.16 -5.18
C SER A 129 -12.69 2.95 -4.87
N ILE A 130 -13.18 3.60 -3.82
CA ILE A 130 -14.60 3.67 -3.48
C ILE A 130 -15.44 4.29 -4.61
N ASN A 131 -14.84 5.16 -5.42
CA ASN A 131 -15.48 5.78 -6.58
C ASN A 131 -15.52 4.85 -7.80
N GLY A 132 -14.96 3.63 -7.70
CA GLY A 132 -14.90 2.66 -8.78
C GLY A 132 -13.82 2.97 -9.82
N GLY A 133 -13.95 2.37 -10.99
CA GLY A 133 -13.07 2.58 -12.14
C GLY A 133 -11.75 1.81 -12.11
N THR A 134 -11.30 1.34 -10.94
CA THR A 134 -10.11 0.48 -10.83
C THR A 134 -10.27 -0.78 -11.68
N GLU A 135 -9.29 -1.08 -12.53
CA GLU A 135 -9.29 -2.31 -13.34
C GLU A 135 -8.87 -3.50 -12.48
N ILE A 136 -9.77 -4.48 -12.36
CA ILE A 136 -9.60 -5.70 -11.57
C ILE A 136 -9.56 -6.90 -12.51
N VAL A 137 -8.67 -7.84 -12.23
CA VAL A 137 -8.54 -9.13 -12.92
C VAL A 137 -8.81 -10.25 -11.93
N VAL A 138 -9.75 -11.13 -12.27
CA VAL A 138 -10.08 -12.35 -11.54
C VAL A 138 -9.63 -13.54 -12.38
N LYS A 139 -8.69 -14.33 -11.85
CA LYS A 139 -8.20 -15.57 -12.48
C LYS A 139 -8.83 -16.78 -11.83
N GLY A 140 -9.14 -17.79 -12.64
CA GLY A 140 -9.96 -18.89 -12.20
C GLY A 140 -10.20 -19.96 -13.27
N GLU A 141 -11.33 -20.64 -13.13
CA GLU A 141 -11.81 -21.66 -14.06
C GLU A 141 -13.32 -21.57 -14.22
N HIS A 142 -13.79 -22.13 -15.34
CA HIS A 142 -15.21 -22.28 -15.67
C HIS A 142 -15.99 -20.97 -15.81
N PHE A 143 -15.30 -19.86 -16.09
CA PHE A 143 -15.99 -18.65 -16.50
C PHE A 143 -16.61 -18.84 -17.91
N CYS A 144 -17.73 -18.19 -18.16
CA CYS A 144 -18.46 -18.24 -19.42
C CYS A 144 -19.13 -16.88 -19.70
N GLU A 145 -19.75 -16.72 -20.87
CA GLU A 145 -20.40 -15.45 -21.25
C GLU A 145 -21.54 -15.02 -20.31
N GLN A 146 -22.09 -15.95 -19.51
CA GLN A 146 -23.14 -15.67 -18.52
C GLN A 146 -22.60 -15.48 -17.10
N THR A 147 -21.28 -15.51 -16.91
CA THR A 147 -20.69 -15.30 -15.58
C THR A 147 -20.96 -13.89 -15.09
N GLN A 148 -21.66 -13.79 -13.95
CA GLN A 148 -21.89 -12.54 -13.24
C GLN A 148 -20.87 -12.40 -12.11
N ILE A 149 -20.31 -11.20 -11.95
CA ILE A 149 -19.44 -10.85 -10.84
C ILE A 149 -20.17 -9.86 -9.94
N GLU A 150 -20.04 -10.05 -8.63
CA GLU A 150 -20.52 -9.11 -7.63
C GLU A 150 -19.38 -8.76 -6.67
N VAL A 151 -19.22 -7.48 -6.35
CA VAL A 151 -18.25 -7.01 -5.36
C VAL A 151 -19.00 -6.22 -4.30
N GLY A 152 -19.02 -6.74 -3.08
CA GLY A 152 -19.65 -6.09 -1.93
C GLY A 152 -21.14 -5.78 -2.08
N GLY A 153 -21.94 -6.69 -2.65
CA GLY A 153 -23.37 -6.43 -2.89
C GLY A 153 -23.67 -5.86 -4.27
N ILE A 154 -22.65 -5.44 -5.02
CA ILE A 154 -22.81 -4.65 -6.25
C ILE A 154 -22.42 -5.49 -7.45
N ILE A 155 -23.41 -5.76 -8.31
CA ILE A 155 -23.20 -6.45 -9.59
C ILE A 155 -22.32 -5.59 -10.49
N VAL A 156 -21.28 -6.19 -11.05
CA VAL A 156 -20.46 -5.57 -12.10
C VAL A 156 -21.28 -5.51 -13.39
N PRO A 157 -21.60 -4.32 -13.90
CA PRO A 157 -22.37 -4.18 -15.14
C PRO A 157 -21.59 -4.74 -16.35
N GLN A 158 -22.31 -5.23 -17.36
CA GLN A 158 -21.69 -5.84 -18.54
C GLN A 158 -20.77 -4.85 -19.29
N GLU A 159 -21.13 -3.58 -19.33
CA GLU A 159 -20.33 -2.50 -19.92
C GLU A 159 -19.00 -2.24 -19.21
N ASN A 160 -18.85 -2.70 -17.96
CA ASN A 160 -17.61 -2.60 -17.20
C ASN A 160 -16.70 -3.82 -17.40
N ILE A 161 -17.18 -4.91 -18.02
CA ILE A 161 -16.33 -6.05 -18.36
C ILE A 161 -15.42 -5.65 -19.54
N ILE A 162 -14.12 -5.63 -19.29
CA ILE A 162 -13.10 -5.25 -20.28
C ILE A 162 -12.52 -6.47 -21.02
N GLY A 163 -12.64 -7.67 -20.44
CA GLY A 163 -12.23 -8.91 -21.07
C GLY A 163 -12.71 -10.13 -20.30
N GLN A 164 -13.03 -11.21 -20.99
CA GLN A 164 -13.52 -12.43 -20.37
C GLN A 164 -13.17 -13.65 -21.22
N ASN A 165 -12.68 -14.70 -20.57
CA ASN A 165 -12.50 -16.03 -21.11
C ASN A 165 -12.70 -17.07 -20.00
N ALA A 166 -12.53 -18.36 -20.29
CA ALA A 166 -12.80 -19.45 -19.35
C ALA A 166 -11.97 -19.42 -18.05
N ASN A 167 -10.86 -18.69 -18.04
CA ASN A 167 -9.89 -18.67 -16.94
C ASN A 167 -9.60 -17.27 -16.39
N GLU A 168 -10.13 -16.21 -17.00
CA GLU A 168 -9.89 -14.84 -16.59
C GLU A 168 -11.09 -13.95 -16.91
N ILE A 169 -11.48 -13.10 -15.95
CA ILE A 169 -12.39 -11.98 -16.18
C ILE A 169 -11.70 -10.71 -15.69
N ALA A 170 -11.63 -9.71 -16.57
CA ALA A 170 -11.14 -8.39 -16.28
C ALA A 170 -12.29 -7.39 -16.37
N PHE A 171 -12.41 -6.49 -15.38
CA PHE A 171 -13.50 -5.52 -15.32
C PHE A 171 -13.10 -4.22 -14.61
N LYS A 172 -13.87 -3.15 -14.83
CA LYS A 172 -13.78 -1.92 -14.04
C LYS A 172 -14.68 -2.02 -12.81
N LEU A 173 -14.08 -1.83 -11.64
CA LEU A 173 -14.76 -1.88 -10.35
C LEU A 173 -15.94 -0.89 -10.33
N PRO A 174 -17.16 -1.31 -9.96
CA PRO A 174 -18.26 -0.38 -9.78
C PRO A 174 -18.02 0.50 -8.55
N ALA A 175 -18.52 1.74 -8.58
CA ALA A 175 -18.52 2.62 -7.42
C ALA A 175 -19.30 1.99 -6.26
N PHE A 176 -18.83 2.18 -5.04
CA PHE A 176 -19.49 1.66 -3.85
C PHE A 176 -20.79 2.43 -3.59
N ALA A 177 -21.90 1.72 -3.42
CA ALA A 177 -23.24 2.31 -3.36
C ALA A 177 -23.60 2.91 -1.99
N TYR A 178 -22.78 2.68 -0.97
CA TYR A 178 -23.07 3.04 0.41
C TYR A 178 -22.09 4.08 0.95
N SER A 179 -22.59 5.02 1.74
CA SER A 179 -21.75 5.98 2.46
C SER A 179 -21.02 5.28 3.61
N VAL A 180 -19.70 5.44 3.66
CA VAL A 180 -18.82 4.84 4.67
C VAL A 180 -17.74 5.85 5.06
N ASP A 181 -17.22 5.71 6.28
CA ASP A 181 -16.21 6.59 6.87
C ASP A 181 -14.82 5.93 6.99
N LYS A 182 -14.72 4.65 6.63
CA LYS A 182 -13.47 3.88 6.56
C LYS A 182 -13.41 2.98 5.33
N ASN A 183 -12.19 2.54 4.99
CA ASN A 183 -11.97 1.46 4.01
C ASN A 183 -12.83 0.24 4.36
N GLN A 184 -13.44 -0.40 3.34
CA GLN A 184 -14.39 -1.49 3.54
C GLN A 184 -13.87 -2.80 2.98
N TRP A 185 -13.79 -3.82 3.83
CA TRP A 185 -13.58 -5.20 3.39
C TRP A 185 -14.91 -5.80 2.98
N VAL A 186 -14.97 -6.32 1.76
CA VAL A 186 -16.17 -6.86 1.15
C VAL A 186 -15.94 -8.25 0.58
N GLY A 187 -17.02 -9.00 0.41
CA GLY A 187 -17.01 -10.25 -0.30
C GLY A 187 -17.00 -10.04 -1.82
N LEU A 188 -16.49 -11.03 -2.54
CA LEU A 188 -16.60 -11.12 -3.99
C LEU A 188 -17.32 -12.42 -4.34
N SER A 189 -18.32 -12.34 -5.22
CA SER A 189 -19.03 -13.51 -5.74
C SER A 189 -18.84 -13.62 -7.25
N VAL A 190 -18.75 -14.85 -7.73
CA VAL A 190 -18.78 -15.17 -9.15
C VAL A 190 -19.84 -16.25 -9.35
N GLN A 191 -20.80 -15.97 -10.23
CA GLN A 191 -21.99 -16.78 -10.42
C GLN A 191 -22.17 -17.19 -11.88
N ASN A 192 -22.42 -18.48 -12.10
CA ASN A 192 -22.83 -19.05 -13.38
C ASN A 192 -24.22 -19.69 -13.22
N GLY A 193 -25.27 -19.01 -13.68
CA GLY A 193 -26.64 -19.51 -13.47
C GLY A 193 -26.94 -19.65 -11.98
N LEU A 194 -27.29 -20.85 -11.54
CA LEU A 194 -27.57 -21.15 -10.12
C LEU A 194 -26.31 -21.49 -9.29
N LEU A 195 -25.14 -21.63 -9.92
CA LEU A 195 -23.88 -21.98 -9.23
C LEU A 195 -23.13 -20.71 -8.83
N ASN A 196 -22.73 -20.62 -7.57
CA ASN A 196 -22.05 -19.46 -7.01
C ASN A 196 -20.78 -19.87 -6.26
N THR A 197 -19.72 -19.08 -6.44
CA THR A 197 -18.50 -19.14 -5.63
C THR A 197 -18.31 -17.80 -4.95
N PHE A 198 -18.24 -17.82 -3.62
CA PHE A 198 -18.17 -16.63 -2.78
C PHE A 198 -16.89 -16.61 -1.95
N LEU A 199 -16.17 -15.50 -2.01
CA LEU A 199 -14.97 -15.22 -1.23
C LEU A 199 -15.26 -14.12 -0.21
N PRO A 200 -15.44 -14.44 1.09
CA PRO A 200 -15.79 -13.43 2.10
C PRO A 200 -14.59 -12.55 2.47
N ALA A 201 -14.76 -11.23 2.50
CA ALA A 201 -13.72 -10.26 2.93
C ALA A 201 -12.37 -10.37 2.16
N HIS A 202 -12.42 -10.70 0.87
CA HIS A 202 -11.22 -10.84 0.02
C HIS A 202 -10.92 -9.61 -0.83
N PHE A 203 -11.81 -8.62 -0.86
CA PHE A 203 -11.62 -7.38 -1.62
C PHE A 203 -11.82 -6.16 -0.72
N LYS A 204 -11.08 -5.07 -0.98
CA LYS A 204 -11.17 -3.84 -0.20
C LYS A 204 -11.50 -2.62 -1.06
N TYR A 205 -12.61 -1.95 -0.73
CA TYR A 205 -12.87 -0.60 -1.22
C TYR A 205 -12.08 0.40 -0.37
N VAL A 206 -11.22 1.19 -1.02
CA VAL A 206 -10.37 2.22 -0.41
C VAL A 206 -11.04 3.57 -0.63
N MET A 207 -11.29 4.30 0.45
CA MET A 207 -11.88 5.64 0.38
C MET A 207 -10.95 6.64 -0.28
N ASP A 208 -11.48 7.80 -0.64
CA ASP A 208 -10.65 8.95 -1.00
C ASP A 208 -9.70 9.26 0.18
N PRO A 209 -8.41 9.53 -0.10
CA PRO A 209 -7.43 9.72 0.94
C PRO A 209 -7.69 11.01 1.71
N SER A 210 -7.33 11.04 2.99
CA SER A 210 -7.31 12.25 3.78
C SER A 210 -5.96 12.45 4.49
N ILE A 211 -5.67 13.71 4.84
CA ILE A 211 -4.50 14.09 5.64
C ILE A 211 -5.03 14.72 6.92
N GLU A 212 -5.20 13.91 7.96
CA GLU A 212 -5.63 14.36 9.29
C GLU A 212 -4.44 14.87 10.11
N ALA A 213 -3.28 14.24 9.95
CA ALA A 213 -2.02 14.69 10.54
C ALA A 213 -0.84 14.37 9.63
N ILE A 214 0.20 15.21 9.68
CA ILE A 214 1.44 15.00 8.95
C ILE A 214 2.60 15.64 9.73
N GLY A 215 3.75 14.96 9.75
CA GLY A 215 4.93 15.42 10.48
C GLY A 215 6.07 14.40 10.45
N GLN A 216 7.07 14.61 11.30
CA GLN A 216 8.26 13.78 11.42
C GLN A 216 7.89 12.35 11.79
N TYR A 217 8.57 11.39 11.15
CA TYR A 217 8.40 9.98 11.41
C TYR A 217 9.73 9.31 11.72
N ASP A 218 9.76 8.53 12.78
CA ASP A 218 10.89 7.65 13.10
C ASP A 218 10.55 6.21 12.67
N PRO A 219 11.17 5.68 11.60
CA PRO A 219 10.90 4.32 11.11
C PRO A 219 11.40 3.23 12.06
N VAL A 220 12.29 3.54 13.01
CA VAL A 220 12.78 2.56 13.98
C VAL A 220 11.77 2.35 15.10
N SER A 221 11.18 3.43 15.62
CA SER A 221 10.17 3.37 16.68
C SER A 221 8.73 3.28 16.17
N GLY A 222 8.50 3.52 14.87
CA GLY A 222 7.17 3.54 14.26
C GLY A 222 6.32 4.74 14.68
N LYS A 223 6.94 5.80 15.21
CA LYS A 223 6.22 6.94 15.80
C LYS A 223 6.14 8.12 14.85
N LEU A 224 4.92 8.62 14.65
CA LEU A 224 4.63 9.92 14.03
C LEU A 224 4.58 11.01 15.11
N ASN A 225 5.40 12.05 14.93
CA ASN A 225 5.31 13.31 15.67
C ASN A 225 4.72 14.40 14.77
N ALA A 226 3.39 14.51 14.76
CA ALA A 226 2.66 15.46 13.93
C ALA A 226 2.90 16.94 14.28
N SER A 227 3.44 17.23 15.46
CA SER A 227 3.80 18.59 15.87
C SER A 227 5.15 19.05 15.29
N ASP A 228 5.96 18.12 14.81
CA ASP A 228 7.24 18.43 14.18
C ASP A 228 7.10 18.36 12.65
N GLN A 229 7.09 19.53 12.01
CA GLN A 229 6.92 19.69 10.57
C GLN A 229 8.14 20.33 9.92
N LEU A 230 9.23 20.50 10.70
CA LEU A 230 10.46 21.11 10.27
C LEU A 230 11.51 20.03 10.03
N PHE A 231 12.05 20.01 8.83
CA PHE A 231 13.11 19.10 8.43
C PHE A 231 14.38 19.89 8.07
N PHE A 232 15.51 19.21 8.07
CA PHE A 232 16.78 19.83 7.71
C PHE A 232 17.33 19.32 6.38
N TYR A 233 17.96 20.25 5.65
CA TYR A 233 18.61 19.95 4.38
C TYR A 233 19.62 18.79 4.54
N GLN A 234 19.49 17.77 3.68
CA GLN A 234 20.36 16.57 3.65
C GLN A 234 20.35 15.74 4.96
N ALA A 235 19.29 15.81 5.77
CA ALA A 235 19.19 15.05 7.01
C ALA A 235 18.75 13.59 6.84
N SER A 236 18.31 13.17 5.64
CA SER A 236 17.78 11.82 5.36
C SER A 236 16.66 11.41 6.33
N GLU A 237 15.73 12.32 6.59
CA GLU A 237 14.60 12.13 7.51
C GLU A 237 13.37 11.57 6.79
N TYR A 238 12.42 11.06 7.56
CA TYR A 238 11.14 10.56 7.08
C TYR A 238 9.98 11.40 7.63
N ALA A 239 8.92 11.50 6.85
CA ALA A 239 7.63 12.02 7.31
C ALA A 239 6.57 10.94 7.19
N ALA A 240 5.54 11.02 8.02
CA ALA A 240 4.35 10.19 7.89
C ALA A 240 3.09 11.04 7.81
N ILE A 241 2.12 10.51 7.07
CA ILE A 241 0.76 11.02 6.96
C ILE A 241 -0.13 10.05 7.72
N ARG A 242 -1.00 10.59 8.57
CA ARG A 242 -2.12 9.87 9.17
C ARG A 242 -3.43 10.38 8.61
N GLY A 243 -4.32 9.47 8.24
CA GLY A 243 -5.66 9.78 7.78
C GLY A 243 -6.40 8.55 7.27
N SER A 244 -7.67 8.74 6.94
CA SER A 244 -8.50 7.74 6.27
C SER A 244 -8.14 7.57 4.79
N GLY A 245 -8.60 6.47 4.18
CA GLY A 245 -8.40 6.22 2.76
C GLY A 245 -6.97 5.87 2.36
N LEU A 246 -6.07 5.60 3.31
CA LEU A 246 -4.69 5.20 3.01
C LEU A 246 -4.61 3.67 2.81
N ASP A 247 -3.86 3.23 1.81
CA ASP A 247 -3.61 1.83 1.47
C ASP A 247 -2.38 1.64 0.55
N GLN A 248 -2.08 0.41 0.14
CA GLN A 248 -0.97 0.06 -0.77
C GLN A 248 -1.12 0.70 -2.16
N LEU A 249 -2.32 1.13 -2.53
CA LEU A 249 -2.58 1.88 -3.75
C LEU A 249 -2.24 3.38 -3.63
N THR A 250 -2.06 3.89 -2.40
CA THR A 250 -1.86 5.32 -2.17
C THR A 250 -0.53 5.79 -2.73
N ALA A 251 -0.60 6.70 -3.70
CA ALA A 251 0.54 7.39 -4.26
C ALA A 251 0.77 8.72 -3.54
N ILE A 252 2.01 8.95 -3.10
CA ILE A 252 2.44 10.21 -2.49
C ILE A 252 3.36 10.94 -3.45
N TYR A 253 3.15 12.24 -3.61
CA TYR A 253 4.01 13.14 -4.38
C TYR A 253 4.52 14.27 -3.49
N VAL A 254 5.80 14.61 -3.63
CA VAL A 254 6.43 15.77 -3.00
C VAL A 254 6.88 16.72 -4.10
N ASN A 255 6.34 17.94 -4.13
CA ASN A 255 6.60 18.93 -5.18
C ASN A 255 6.35 18.36 -6.59
N ASN A 256 5.25 17.62 -6.75
CA ASN A 256 4.85 16.90 -7.96
C ASN A 256 5.77 15.74 -8.39
N GLN A 257 6.80 15.39 -7.61
CA GLN A 257 7.64 14.20 -7.86
C GLN A 257 7.18 13.03 -6.99
N PRO A 258 7.16 11.78 -7.50
CA PRO A 258 6.84 10.62 -6.69
C PRO A 258 7.74 10.54 -5.44
N ALA A 259 7.13 10.34 -4.28
CA ALA A 259 7.87 10.16 -3.03
C ALA A 259 8.67 8.85 -3.06
N GLN A 260 9.79 8.82 -2.34
CA GLN A 260 10.64 7.64 -2.23
C GLN A 260 10.44 6.96 -0.88
N ASN A 261 10.78 5.67 -0.81
CA ASN A 261 10.67 4.84 0.39
C ASN A 261 9.30 4.95 1.05
N VAL A 262 8.25 4.83 0.23
CA VAL A 262 6.87 4.83 0.68
C VAL A 262 6.55 3.45 1.25
N ASP A 263 6.07 3.39 2.48
CA ASP A 263 5.60 2.15 3.09
C ASP A 263 4.49 2.42 4.11
N ILE A 264 3.66 1.40 4.35
CA ILE A 264 2.50 1.48 5.23
C ILE A 264 2.88 1.01 6.61
N VAL A 265 2.55 1.81 7.61
CA VAL A 265 2.75 1.48 9.01
C VAL A 265 1.55 0.68 9.53
N ASP A 266 0.36 1.20 9.28
CA ASP A 266 -0.92 0.68 9.74
C ASP A 266 -2.05 1.18 8.80
N PRO A 267 -3.32 0.76 8.98
CA PRO A 267 -4.40 1.12 8.06
C PRO A 267 -4.69 2.62 7.90
N GLU A 268 -4.16 3.47 8.77
CA GLU A 268 -4.39 4.92 8.76
C GLU A 268 -3.07 5.70 8.69
N THR A 269 -1.91 5.05 8.52
CA THR A 269 -0.60 5.72 8.53
C THR A 269 0.33 5.19 7.43
N ILE A 270 0.83 6.10 6.60
CA ILE A 270 1.82 5.85 5.55
C ILE A 270 3.01 6.79 5.73
N TYR A 271 4.23 6.31 5.52
CA TYR A 271 5.43 7.15 5.61
C TYR A 271 6.20 7.19 4.32
N PHE A 272 7.04 8.22 4.16
CA PHE A 272 7.88 8.44 2.99
C PHE A 272 9.15 9.21 3.37
N LYS A 273 10.20 9.09 2.54
CA LYS A 273 11.45 9.83 2.72
C LYS A 273 11.27 11.30 2.30
N ILE A 274 11.74 12.22 3.14
CA ILE A 274 11.83 13.64 2.76
C ILE A 274 12.87 13.80 1.64
N PRO A 275 12.58 14.57 0.56
CA PRO A 275 13.52 14.77 -0.52
C PRO A 275 14.81 15.42 -0.04
N ASP A 276 15.94 14.83 -0.46
CA ASP A 276 17.23 15.48 -0.37
C ASP A 276 17.30 16.66 -1.36
N GLN A 277 18.22 17.59 -1.14
CA GLN A 277 18.47 18.73 -2.04
C GLN A 277 17.30 19.72 -2.24
N THR A 278 16.30 19.73 -1.35
CA THR A 278 15.18 20.67 -1.38
C THR A 278 15.22 21.61 -0.18
N ILE A 279 14.83 22.88 -0.36
CA ILE A 279 14.69 23.89 0.70
C ILE A 279 13.34 24.59 0.52
N GLY A 280 12.71 24.95 1.63
CA GLY A 280 11.45 25.67 1.66
C GLY A 280 10.26 24.76 1.95
N GLN A 281 9.06 25.32 1.79
CA GLN A 281 7.80 24.64 2.00
C GLN A 281 7.61 23.53 0.96
N LEU A 282 7.19 22.35 1.39
CA LEU A 282 6.91 21.22 0.53
C LEU A 282 5.42 21.18 0.19
N ARG A 283 5.08 20.89 -1.07
CA ARG A 283 3.72 20.51 -1.47
C ARG A 283 3.63 18.99 -1.46
N ILE A 284 2.89 18.45 -0.49
CA ILE A 284 2.61 17.02 -0.36
C ILE A 284 1.24 16.76 -0.97
N SER A 285 1.15 15.84 -1.93
CA SER A 285 -0.11 15.44 -2.55
C SER A 285 -0.28 13.92 -2.42
N VAL A 286 -1.50 13.47 -2.11
CA VAL A 286 -1.85 12.06 -1.86
C VAL A 286 -3.06 11.69 -2.72
N SER A 287 -3.03 10.53 -3.36
CA SER A 287 -4.10 10.04 -4.24
C SER A 287 -4.12 8.52 -4.33
N ASN A 288 -5.29 7.90 -4.44
CA ASN A 288 -5.44 6.45 -4.64
C ASN A 288 -5.76 6.08 -6.09
N VAL A 289 -5.94 7.05 -6.98
CA VAL A 289 -6.26 6.85 -8.40
C VAL A 289 -5.25 7.51 -9.33
N SER A 290 -5.01 6.89 -10.49
CA SER A 290 -3.99 7.35 -11.42
C SER A 290 -4.28 8.74 -12.05
N ASP A 291 -5.56 9.11 -12.16
CA ASP A 291 -5.99 10.41 -12.71
C ASP A 291 -6.00 11.55 -11.68
N LYS A 292 -5.71 11.24 -10.41
CA LYS A 292 -5.65 12.18 -9.29
C LYS A 292 -6.97 12.91 -9.00
N SER A 293 -8.10 12.33 -9.39
CA SER A 293 -9.42 12.92 -9.12
C SER A 293 -9.79 12.97 -7.63
N ASP A 294 -9.18 12.11 -6.79
CA ASP A 294 -9.34 12.04 -5.34
C ASP A 294 -8.25 12.78 -4.55
N GLN A 295 -7.42 13.58 -5.23
CA GLN A 295 -6.19 14.08 -4.64
C GLN A 295 -6.42 15.06 -3.48
N VAL A 296 -5.75 14.82 -2.35
CA VAL A 296 -5.65 15.74 -1.22
C VAL A 296 -4.24 16.28 -1.05
N GLU A 297 -4.09 17.49 -0.51
CA GLU A 297 -2.79 18.16 -0.40
C GLU A 297 -2.52 18.76 0.98
N SER A 298 -1.23 18.86 1.34
CA SER A 298 -0.74 19.57 2.51
C SER A 298 0.52 20.35 2.16
N THR A 299 0.67 21.55 2.72
CA THR A 299 1.87 22.39 2.60
C THR A 299 2.54 22.65 3.95
N SER A 300 2.26 21.82 4.95
CA SER A 300 2.72 22.02 6.34
C SER A 300 4.23 21.77 6.52
N LEU A 301 4.81 20.83 5.77
CA LEU A 301 6.21 20.45 5.94
C LEU A 301 7.15 21.47 5.30
N THR A 302 8.23 21.81 5.99
CA THR A 302 9.25 22.76 5.51
C THR A 302 10.65 22.20 5.72
N ILE A 303 11.51 22.35 4.72
CA ILE A 303 12.94 22.02 4.84
C ILE A 303 13.74 23.32 5.01
N MET A 304 14.60 23.38 6.03
CA MET A 304 15.49 24.52 6.26
C MET A 304 16.96 24.11 6.32
N LEU A 305 17.84 25.08 6.11
CA LEU A 305 19.24 24.92 6.48
C LEU A 305 19.34 24.88 8.01
N LYS A 306 20.12 23.93 8.52
CA LYS A 306 20.41 23.87 9.96
C LYS A 306 21.20 25.10 10.36
N SER A 307 20.61 25.96 11.19
CA SER A 307 21.32 27.11 11.76
C SER A 307 22.01 26.71 13.05
N GLY A 308 23.20 27.28 13.29
CA GLY A 308 23.96 27.05 14.51
C GLY A 308 24.87 28.23 14.78
N ILE A 309 25.04 28.58 16.06
CA ILE A 309 26.01 29.60 16.46
C ILE A 309 27.41 29.05 16.18
N ARG A 310 28.12 29.65 15.22
CA ARG A 310 29.49 29.27 14.84
C ARG A 310 30.57 30.15 15.47
N ALA A 311 30.20 31.31 16.00
CA ALA A 311 31.08 32.20 16.75
C ALA A 311 30.29 33.01 17.79
N ASN A 312 30.88 33.22 18.96
CA ASN A 312 30.35 34.03 20.05
C ASN A 312 31.33 35.18 20.36
N GLY A 313 30.85 36.24 21.02
CA GLY A 313 31.70 37.36 21.42
C GLY A 313 32.30 38.11 20.23
N ILE A 314 31.48 38.35 19.20
CA ILE A 314 31.88 39.09 18.00
C ILE A 314 31.33 40.52 18.10
N HIS A 315 32.22 41.51 18.05
CA HIS A 315 31.85 42.93 18.00
C HIS A 315 31.33 43.34 16.62
N SER A 316 32.03 42.90 15.56
CA SER A 316 31.67 43.20 14.18
C SER A 316 32.21 42.13 13.24
N PHE A 317 31.72 42.11 11.99
CA PHE A 317 32.23 41.22 10.97
C PHE A 317 32.28 41.91 9.60
N ALA A 318 33.16 41.42 8.74
CA ALA A 318 33.14 41.69 7.31
C ALA A 318 33.23 40.36 6.56
N ARG A 319 32.66 40.30 5.35
CA ARG A 319 32.68 39.10 4.53
C ARG A 319 32.98 39.47 3.08
N HIS A 320 33.78 38.65 2.42
CA HIS A 320 34.00 38.69 0.99
C HIS A 320 34.10 37.24 0.48
N ASP A 321 33.15 36.84 -0.38
CA ASP A 321 32.99 35.46 -0.88
C ASP A 321 33.01 34.41 0.24
N ASP A 322 34.02 33.52 0.24
CA ASP A 322 34.23 32.46 1.21
C ASP A 322 35.00 32.92 2.45
N TYR A 323 35.48 34.16 2.47
CA TYR A 323 36.25 34.69 3.60
C TYR A 323 35.36 35.46 4.55
N LEU A 324 35.46 35.12 5.83
CA LEU A 324 34.75 35.75 6.93
C LEU A 324 35.77 36.33 7.91
N MET A 325 35.74 37.64 8.10
CA MET A 325 36.57 38.33 9.08
C MET A 325 35.73 38.72 10.28
N LEU A 326 36.10 38.24 11.47
CA LEU A 326 35.39 38.48 12.72
C LEU A 326 36.26 39.31 13.67
N LEU A 327 35.74 40.45 14.12
CA LEU A 327 36.34 41.25 15.19
C LEU A 327 35.79 40.78 16.53
N ASP A 328 36.68 40.41 17.45
CA ASP A 328 36.28 39.94 18.77
C ASP A 328 35.63 41.05 19.62
N SER A 329 34.97 40.66 20.72
CA SER A 329 34.28 41.58 21.62
C SER A 329 35.20 42.55 22.35
N SER A 330 36.52 42.32 22.31
CA SER A 330 37.52 43.28 22.82
C SER A 330 37.82 44.39 21.82
N SER A 331 37.34 44.28 20.58
CA SER A 331 37.65 45.18 19.47
C SER A 331 39.14 45.28 19.13
N LYS A 332 39.99 44.36 19.62
CA LYS A 332 41.45 44.37 19.45
C LYS A 332 42.00 43.22 18.62
N LYS A 333 41.15 42.29 18.18
CA LYS A 333 41.59 41.20 17.31
C LYS A 333 40.57 40.90 16.22
N ALA A 334 41.01 41.07 14.97
CA ALA A 334 40.29 40.54 13.82
C ALA A 334 40.85 39.16 13.46
N THR A 335 39.99 38.17 13.24
CA THR A 335 40.38 36.83 12.79
C THR A 335 39.71 36.53 11.46
N ILE A 336 40.49 36.11 10.47
CA ILE A 336 40.01 35.76 9.13
C ILE A 336 39.82 34.24 9.06
N TYR A 337 38.68 33.81 8.54
CA TYR A 337 38.28 32.41 8.35
C TYR A 337 37.93 32.15 6.87
N THR A 338 38.07 30.90 6.42
CA THR A 338 37.46 30.37 5.19
C THR A 338 36.21 29.56 5.52
N THR A 339 35.17 29.67 4.69
CA THR A 339 33.98 28.80 4.71
C THR A 339 33.91 27.86 3.52
N ARG A 340 34.95 27.81 2.68
CA ARG A 340 34.97 26.99 1.46
C ARG A 340 35.10 25.49 1.76
N ASP A 341 35.97 25.17 2.73
CA ASP A 341 36.51 23.81 2.87
C ASP A 341 35.80 23.00 3.97
N SER A 342 34.93 23.62 4.77
CA SER A 342 34.25 22.97 5.90
C SER A 342 32.97 23.69 6.31
N GLU A 343 32.01 22.94 6.87
CA GLU A 343 30.80 23.49 7.50
C GLU A 343 31.09 24.39 8.72
N ASN A 344 32.28 24.26 9.31
CA ASN A 344 32.76 25.16 10.37
C ASN A 344 33.84 26.08 9.79
N PRO A 345 33.75 27.42 9.98
CA PRO A 345 34.77 28.34 9.49
C PRO A 345 36.18 27.96 9.97
N VAL A 346 37.10 27.75 9.04
CA VAL A 346 38.50 27.38 9.34
C VAL A 346 39.32 28.65 9.45
N LYS A 347 39.99 28.85 10.59
CA LYS A 347 40.84 30.03 10.82
C LYS A 347 42.03 30.03 9.84
N LEU A 348 42.22 31.16 9.17
CA LEU A 348 43.37 31.42 8.29
C LEU A 348 44.45 32.25 9.00
N SER A 349 44.06 33.37 9.62
CA SER A 349 45.00 34.31 10.25
C SER A 349 44.30 35.21 11.29
N SER A 350 45.10 35.99 12.04
CA SER A 350 44.60 37.01 12.95
C SER A 350 45.44 38.28 12.88
N ILE A 351 44.80 39.43 13.04
CA ILE A 351 45.41 40.74 13.16
C ILE A 351 45.13 41.26 14.57
N LEU A 352 46.17 41.73 15.25
CA LEU A 352 46.09 42.31 16.60
C LEU A 352 46.25 43.82 16.53
N PHE A 353 45.39 44.55 17.22
CA PHE A 353 45.38 46.01 17.25
C PHE A 353 45.79 46.50 18.64
N GLN A 354 46.51 47.63 18.67
CA GLN A 354 46.86 48.33 19.90
C GLN A 354 45.80 49.36 20.33
N THR A 355 44.79 49.58 19.47
CA THR A 355 43.65 50.46 19.68
C THR A 355 42.36 49.69 19.37
N ASP A 356 41.24 50.18 19.87
CA ASP A 356 39.94 49.57 19.63
C ASP A 356 39.47 49.88 18.20
N ILE A 357 38.96 48.87 17.52
CA ILE A 357 38.46 48.99 16.14
C ILE A 357 36.95 49.18 16.16
N ARG A 358 36.49 50.27 15.53
CA ARG A 358 35.07 50.61 15.42
C ARG A 358 34.43 50.04 14.15
N HIS A 359 35.14 50.12 13.03
CA HIS A 359 34.64 49.66 11.73
C HIS A 359 35.67 48.82 10.99
N MET A 360 35.19 47.88 10.20
CA MET A 360 36.01 46.99 9.38
C MET A 360 35.37 46.73 8.02
N ALA A 361 36.19 46.57 6.99
CA ALA A 361 35.77 46.08 5.68
C ALA A 361 36.86 45.17 5.11
N MET A 362 36.49 44.28 4.19
CA MET A 362 37.43 43.42 3.48
C MET A 362 37.04 43.25 2.01
N SER A 363 38.04 43.01 1.17
CA SER A 363 37.94 42.49 -0.19
C SER A 363 38.85 41.26 -0.33
N ASP A 364 39.06 40.78 -1.55
CA ASP A 364 40.05 39.76 -1.89
C ASP A 364 41.50 40.17 -1.56
N THR A 365 41.83 41.45 -1.71
CA THR A 365 43.20 41.98 -1.67
C THR A 365 43.46 42.86 -0.45
N TYR A 366 42.44 43.50 0.13
CA TYR A 366 42.65 44.44 1.23
C TYR A 366 41.66 44.24 2.39
N ALA A 367 42.12 44.56 3.61
CA ALA A 367 41.27 44.81 4.76
C ALA A 367 41.48 46.23 5.27
N LEU A 368 40.38 46.90 5.60
CA LEU A 368 40.39 48.22 6.21
C LEU A 368 39.87 48.13 7.64
N PHE A 369 40.53 48.83 8.55
CA PHE A 369 40.09 48.96 9.94
C PHE A 369 40.13 50.41 10.36
N VAL A 370 39.07 50.88 11.02
CA VAL A 370 38.98 52.24 11.54
C VAL A 370 39.17 52.20 13.05
N ALA A 371 40.22 52.83 13.54
CA ALA A 371 40.48 52.99 14.96
C ALA A 371 39.43 53.92 15.61
N GLU A 372 38.94 53.55 16.78
CA GLU A 372 37.94 54.33 17.52
C GLU A 372 38.53 55.64 18.06
N SER A 373 39.77 55.61 18.54
CA SER A 373 40.40 56.72 19.26
C SER A 373 40.69 57.96 18.42
N ASN A 374 41.06 57.77 17.16
CA ASN A 374 41.61 58.83 16.29
C ASN A 374 41.12 58.72 14.84
N GLN A 375 40.17 57.81 14.56
CA GLN A 375 39.62 57.57 13.23
C GLN A 375 40.66 57.28 12.15
N GLU A 376 41.81 56.75 12.57
CA GLU A 376 42.85 56.30 11.67
C GLU A 376 42.35 55.07 10.91
N ILE A 377 42.46 55.13 9.58
CA ILE A 377 42.17 54.02 8.68
C ILE A 377 43.46 53.25 8.46
N MET A 378 43.50 52.02 8.96
CA MET A 378 44.59 51.07 8.73
C MET A 378 44.26 50.19 7.53
N ILE A 379 45.18 50.12 6.57
CA ILE A 379 45.06 49.32 5.35
C ILE A 379 46.00 48.13 5.46
N TYR A 380 45.43 46.93 5.42
CA TYR A 380 46.16 45.67 5.39
C TYR A 380 46.05 45.04 4.00
N ASP A 381 47.17 44.58 3.47
CA ASP A 381 47.24 43.72 2.28
C ASP A 381 46.97 42.27 2.67
N LEU A 382 46.03 41.65 1.97
CA LEU A 382 45.55 40.27 2.12
C LEU A 382 46.04 39.36 0.98
N SER A 383 46.91 39.84 0.09
CA SER A 383 47.49 39.03 -1.01
C SER A 383 48.11 37.72 -0.49
N ASN A 384 48.67 37.74 0.73
CA ASN A 384 48.92 36.55 1.53
C ASN A 384 47.99 36.52 2.75
N ILE A 385 46.81 35.91 2.58
CA ILE A 385 45.75 35.89 3.61
C ILE A 385 46.16 35.19 4.93
N TYR A 386 47.19 34.34 4.88
CA TYR A 386 47.74 33.66 6.06
C TYR A 386 48.66 34.57 6.90
N ALA A 387 49.16 35.66 6.31
CA ALA A 387 49.98 36.64 6.98
C ALA A 387 49.65 38.07 6.49
N PRO A 388 48.49 38.64 6.87
CA PRO A 388 48.12 40.01 6.52
C PRO A 388 49.18 41.02 6.96
N VAL A 389 49.52 41.96 6.08
CA VAL A 389 50.55 42.97 6.34
C VAL A 389 49.93 44.36 6.31
N LEU A 390 50.18 45.17 7.34
CA LEU A 390 49.82 46.58 7.32
C LEU A 390 50.66 47.31 6.27
N THR A 391 50.01 47.85 5.24
CA THR A 391 50.69 48.55 4.13
C THR A 391 50.54 50.06 4.21
N ASN A 392 49.47 50.58 4.82
CA ASN A 392 49.25 52.01 4.91
C ASN A 392 48.39 52.42 6.13
N ARG A 393 48.53 53.69 6.52
CA ARG A 393 47.75 54.36 7.56
C ARG A 393 47.29 55.71 7.03
N ILE A 394 45.98 55.95 7.02
CA ILE A 394 45.39 57.22 6.62
C ILE A 394 44.79 57.86 7.86
N VAL A 395 45.33 59.01 8.27
CA VAL A 395 44.72 59.85 9.30
C VAL A 395 43.78 60.81 8.59
N SER A 396 42.48 60.66 8.81
CA SER A 396 41.50 61.60 8.28
C SER A 396 41.67 62.96 8.98
N PRO A 397 41.88 64.07 8.26
CA PRO A 397 41.89 65.41 8.85
C PRO A 397 40.48 65.94 9.16
N ILE A 398 39.44 65.14 8.87
CA ILE A 398 38.02 65.54 8.95
C ILE A 398 37.53 65.43 10.40
N VAL A 399 36.79 66.43 10.86
CA VAL A 399 36.25 66.55 12.23
C VAL A 399 35.03 65.64 12.48
N ASP A 400 34.48 65.04 11.42
CA ASP A 400 33.27 64.21 11.46
C ASP A 400 33.58 62.72 11.61
N ASP A 401 32.77 62.02 12.40
CA ASP A 401 32.89 60.59 12.68
C ASP A 401 32.73 59.71 11.43
N ILE A 402 33.72 58.87 11.14
CA ILE A 402 33.57 57.76 10.18
C ILE A 402 32.53 56.78 10.73
N HIS A 403 31.34 56.75 10.13
CA HIS A 403 30.23 55.87 10.55
C HIS A 403 30.18 54.52 9.83
N LYS A 404 30.87 54.39 8.70
CA LYS A 404 30.94 53.15 7.91
C LYS A 404 32.17 53.20 7.01
N ILE A 405 32.81 52.04 6.86
CA ILE A 405 33.82 51.82 5.82
C ILE A 405 33.36 50.67 4.94
N VAL A 406 33.50 50.82 3.62
CA VAL A 406 33.13 49.81 2.63
C VAL A 406 34.25 49.73 1.62
N LEU A 407 34.66 48.50 1.30
CA LEU A 407 35.41 48.21 0.09
C LEU A 407 34.39 47.74 -0.95
N SER A 408 34.14 48.55 -1.96
CA SER A 408 33.38 48.15 -3.15
C SER A 408 34.37 47.60 -4.17
N ASN A 409 34.02 46.46 -4.79
CA ASN A 409 34.71 46.01 -6.00
C ASN A 409 34.52 46.99 -7.16
#